data_AF-A0A955PKB5-F1
#
_entry.id   AF-A0A955PKB5-F1
#
_cell.length_a   1.000
_cell.length_b   1.000
_cell.length_c   1.000
_cell.angle_alpha   90.00
_cell.angle_beta   90.00
_cell.angle_gamma   90.00
#
_symmetry.space_group_name_H-M   'P 1'
#
loop_
_entity.id
_entity.type
_entity.pdbx_description
1 polymer ?
#
loop_
_entity_poly.entity_id
_entity_poly.type
_entity_poly.pdbx_seq_one_letter_code
_entity_poly.pdbx_strand_id
1 'polypeptide(L)'
;AGEYYQSGLQTFLMPEDSKVVGVALGGGMPQNGWGTREAYDYVLYRLQWNPNESMEQIAKDFCSIHFGPELAEGMAEIYLLSPHAYKYGLHIEPVSYGQFNSFQHMRVGTFPEMGIPAIDQGREHLEFWKRVYLRCRPWMQETLQDLDHGLEVAEEMVGKFQEIKGRFEDSELAVEIKNRLTMTHLLIQTNNRYVRDAFALFDYLEEPSVESKSHLERAHQQLIAAREAFATSPGFGYQLFGVDLLLKKSAEALESIDSTRSLLRDAPTRQEIEETVANQQARYRSVLEEHGDEAVLFGRFEAQIDGNDILIISGTETEIHHMRWDHPSIKTLEVTKPLPRKEVTVIPKDIESRPLHPFVLEQPTEANDFTARIYFEDEPGGHGWVRCELYYVEKSPEELGLSIPWLR
;
A
#
# COMPACT_ATOMS: atom_id res chain seq x y z
N ALA A 1 -0.09 -19.12 10.42
CA ALA A 1 0.73 -20.00 9.55
C ALA A 1 1.27 -21.26 10.24
N GLY A 2 1.37 -21.33 11.58
CA GLY A 2 1.87 -22.54 12.27
C GLY A 2 1.12 -23.82 11.92
N GLU A 3 -0.22 -23.81 12.02
CA GLU A 3 -1.07 -24.96 11.66
C GLU A 3 -0.98 -25.35 10.18
N TYR A 4 -0.80 -24.36 9.29
CA TYR A 4 -0.58 -24.59 7.87
C TYR A 4 0.72 -25.37 7.64
N TYR A 5 1.82 -24.93 8.26
CA TYR A 5 3.09 -25.63 8.18
C TYR A 5 3.03 -27.01 8.83
N GLN A 6 2.35 -27.13 9.97
CA GLN A 6 2.15 -28.39 10.67
C GLN A 6 1.43 -29.40 9.77
N SER A 7 0.31 -29.00 9.17
CA SER A 7 -0.47 -29.85 8.26
C SER A 7 0.35 -30.28 7.05
N GLY A 8 1.14 -29.37 6.47
CA GLY A 8 2.07 -29.67 5.39
C GLY A 8 3.12 -30.70 5.80
N LEU A 9 3.83 -30.44 6.90
CA LEU A 9 4.87 -31.34 7.42
C LEU A 9 4.31 -32.71 7.78
N GLN A 10 3.14 -32.78 8.42
CA GLN A 10 2.46 -34.06 8.68
C GLN A 10 2.17 -34.79 7.37
N THR A 11 1.62 -34.11 6.36
CA THR A 11 1.32 -34.71 5.06
C THR A 11 2.56 -35.27 4.36
N PHE A 12 3.72 -34.61 4.48
CA PHE A 12 4.96 -35.03 3.81
C PHE A 12 5.80 -36.03 4.60
N LEU A 13 5.86 -35.89 5.94
CA LEU A 13 6.80 -36.65 6.79
C LEU A 13 6.15 -37.83 7.50
N MET A 14 4.84 -37.79 7.76
CA MET A 14 4.16 -38.83 8.55
C MET A 14 3.65 -40.04 7.76
N PRO A 15 3.52 -40.07 6.41
CA PRO A 15 3.20 -41.31 5.71
C PRO A 15 4.22 -42.41 5.99
N GLU A 16 3.78 -43.63 6.28
CA GLU A 16 4.66 -44.77 6.61
C GLU A 16 5.68 -45.07 5.50
N ASP A 17 5.29 -44.87 4.23
CA ASP A 17 6.15 -45.06 3.06
C ASP A 17 6.88 -43.78 2.63
N SER A 18 6.92 -42.74 3.46
CA SER A 18 7.63 -41.50 3.11
C SER A 18 9.12 -41.77 2.90
N LYS A 19 9.61 -41.42 1.71
CA LYS A 19 11.03 -41.51 1.33
C LYS A 19 11.82 -40.24 1.67
N VAL A 20 11.18 -39.29 2.35
CA VAL A 20 11.83 -38.04 2.76
C VAL A 20 12.79 -38.35 3.91
N VAL A 21 14.10 -38.25 3.64
CA VAL A 21 15.17 -38.58 4.59
C VAL A 21 15.59 -37.41 5.49
N GLY A 22 15.03 -36.22 5.27
CA GLY A 22 15.31 -35.05 6.07
C GLY A 22 14.62 -33.80 5.53
N VAL A 23 14.54 -32.78 6.38
CA VAL A 23 14.07 -31.44 6.05
C VAL A 23 15.14 -30.46 6.50
N ALA A 24 15.42 -29.46 5.67
CA ALA A 24 16.30 -28.35 6.01
C ALA A 24 15.56 -27.03 5.78
N LEU A 25 15.66 -26.10 6.72
CA LEU A 25 15.22 -24.72 6.51
C LEU A 25 16.30 -23.97 5.73
N GLY A 26 15.90 -23.39 4.60
CA GLY A 26 16.62 -22.28 3.97
C GLY A 26 16.25 -20.92 4.59
N GLY A 27 15.83 -20.90 5.85
CA GLY A 27 15.47 -19.67 6.56
C GLY A 27 16.69 -18.75 6.69
N GLY A 28 16.47 -17.44 6.56
CA GLY A 28 17.54 -16.45 6.71
C GLY A 28 18.20 -16.52 8.10
N MET A 29 19.34 -15.84 8.26
CA MET A 29 20.08 -15.77 9.53
C MET A 29 19.13 -15.50 10.71
N PRO A 30 19.17 -16.29 11.80
CA PRO A 30 18.32 -16.07 12.96
C PRO A 30 18.55 -14.66 13.50
N GLN A 31 17.46 -13.91 13.71
CA GLN A 31 17.51 -12.67 14.45
C GLN A 31 17.09 -12.95 15.90
N ASN A 32 17.79 -12.34 16.85
CA ASN A 32 17.42 -12.39 18.25
C ASN A 32 16.28 -11.38 18.46
N GLY A 33 15.03 -11.83 18.34
CA GLY A 33 13.87 -10.97 18.48
C GLY A 33 12.62 -11.77 18.84
N TRP A 34 11.55 -11.05 19.19
CA TRP A 34 10.24 -11.61 19.50
C TRP A 34 9.21 -11.29 18.39
N GLY A 35 9.65 -10.75 17.26
CA GLY A 35 8.75 -10.36 16.18
C GLY A 35 8.09 -11.54 15.47
N THR A 36 7.21 -11.22 14.52
CA THR A 36 6.48 -12.20 13.72
C THR A 36 7.41 -13.14 12.95
N ARG A 37 8.54 -12.63 12.45
CA ARG A 37 9.53 -13.43 11.70
C ARG A 37 10.18 -14.48 12.61
N GLU A 38 10.62 -14.07 13.79
CA GLU A 38 11.27 -14.96 14.75
C GLU A 38 10.30 -16.00 15.29
N ALA A 39 9.05 -15.61 15.53
CA ALA A 39 7.99 -16.56 15.89
C ALA A 39 7.75 -17.61 14.79
N TYR A 40 7.76 -17.20 13.50
CA TYR A 40 7.64 -18.14 12.39
C TYR A 40 8.83 -19.10 12.30
N ASP A 41 10.06 -18.58 12.40
CA ASP A 41 11.27 -19.40 12.36
C ASP A 41 11.28 -20.41 13.52
N TYR A 42 10.86 -20.00 14.71
CA TYR A 42 10.76 -20.86 15.88
C TYR A 42 9.71 -21.97 15.71
N VAL A 43 8.52 -21.65 15.22
CA VAL A 43 7.46 -22.64 14.95
C VAL A 43 7.94 -23.67 13.94
N LEU A 44 8.57 -23.23 12.85
CA LEU A 44 9.12 -24.11 11.83
C LEU A 44 10.20 -25.05 12.39
N TYR A 45 11.10 -24.52 13.20
CA TYR A 45 12.15 -25.32 13.85
C TYR A 45 11.55 -26.41 14.75
N ARG A 46 10.56 -26.05 15.57
CA ARG A 46 9.89 -27.00 16.48
C ARG A 46 9.14 -28.09 15.73
N LEU A 47 8.39 -27.72 14.70
CA LEU A 47 7.62 -28.68 13.91
C LEU A 47 8.48 -29.61 13.06
N GLN A 48 9.72 -29.23 12.72
CA GLN A 48 10.66 -30.15 12.06
C GLN A 48 11.17 -31.24 12.98
N TRP A 49 11.31 -30.92 14.26
CA TRP A 49 11.64 -31.91 15.28
C TRP A 49 10.46 -32.81 15.60
N ASN A 50 9.26 -32.22 15.76
CA ASN A 50 8.04 -32.94 16.05
C ASN A 50 6.82 -32.29 15.35
N PRO A 51 6.37 -32.82 14.19
CA PRO A 51 5.20 -32.29 13.50
C PRO A 51 3.89 -32.43 14.28
N ASN A 52 3.84 -33.19 15.36
CA ASN A 52 2.63 -33.34 16.19
C ASN A 52 2.66 -32.47 17.45
N GLU A 53 3.64 -31.58 17.58
CA GLU A 53 3.73 -30.69 18.72
C GLU A 53 2.60 -29.65 18.70
N SER A 54 2.00 -29.38 19.87
CA SER A 54 0.88 -28.45 20.01
C SER A 54 1.34 -27.01 19.75
N MET A 55 0.52 -26.24 19.01
CA MET A 55 0.78 -24.82 18.75
C MET A 55 0.82 -24.01 20.05
N GLU A 56 -0.04 -24.37 21.01
CA GLU A 56 -0.09 -23.77 22.34
C GLU A 56 1.23 -23.96 23.09
N GLN A 57 1.79 -25.19 23.06
CA GLN A 57 3.07 -25.46 23.70
C GLN A 57 4.22 -24.71 23.01
N ILE A 58 4.24 -24.68 21.68
CA ILE A 58 5.26 -23.94 20.92
C ILE A 58 5.19 -22.44 21.23
N ALA A 59 3.99 -21.85 21.21
CA ALA A 59 3.78 -20.44 21.51
C ALA A 59 4.19 -20.11 22.95
N LYS A 60 3.84 -20.96 23.92
CA LYS A 60 4.23 -20.79 25.33
C LYS A 60 5.74 -20.85 25.51
N ASP A 61 6.41 -21.80 24.88
CA ASP A 61 7.87 -21.91 24.99
C ASP A 61 8.57 -20.71 24.35
N PHE A 62 8.12 -20.28 23.16
CA PHE A 62 8.60 -19.06 22.52
C PHE A 62 8.45 -17.86 23.45
N CYS A 63 7.27 -17.67 24.01
CA CYS A 63 7.00 -16.55 24.90
C CYS A 63 7.80 -16.64 26.22
N SER A 64 8.06 -17.84 26.74
CA SER A 64 8.91 -18.04 27.91
C SER A 64 10.36 -17.62 27.66
N ILE A 65 10.89 -17.88 26.46
CA ILE A 65 12.25 -17.49 26.07
C ILE A 65 12.38 -15.96 26.00
N HIS A 66 11.37 -15.27 25.46
CA HIS A 66 11.47 -13.84 25.15
C HIS A 66 10.89 -12.89 26.21
N PHE A 67 9.86 -13.33 26.94
CA PHE A 67 9.16 -12.52 27.93
C PHE A 67 9.27 -13.09 29.35
N GLY A 68 9.87 -14.28 29.51
CA GLY A 68 9.99 -14.96 30.78
C GLY A 68 8.78 -15.85 31.13
N PRO A 69 8.96 -16.80 32.05
CA PRO A 69 7.96 -17.83 32.35
C PRO A 69 6.65 -17.27 32.94
N GLU A 70 6.69 -16.13 33.63
CA GLU A 70 5.52 -15.50 34.25
C GLU A 70 4.55 -14.92 33.21
N LEU A 71 5.08 -14.42 32.10
CA LEU A 71 4.31 -13.79 31.02
C LEU A 71 3.99 -14.76 29.89
N ALA A 72 4.66 -15.92 29.86
CA ALA A 72 4.62 -16.86 28.76
C ALA A 72 3.21 -17.25 28.32
N GLU A 73 2.32 -17.55 29.28
CA GLU A 73 0.95 -17.99 29.00
C GLU A 73 0.10 -16.87 28.39
N GLY A 74 0.08 -15.69 29.02
CA GLY A 74 -0.71 -14.56 28.52
C GLY A 74 -0.21 -14.04 27.17
N MET A 75 1.10 -14.02 26.95
CA MET A 75 1.65 -13.67 25.64
C MET A 75 1.34 -14.75 24.60
N ALA A 76 1.44 -16.04 24.94
CA ALA A 76 1.11 -17.12 24.00
C ALA A 76 -0.34 -17.04 23.52
N GLU A 77 -1.30 -16.74 24.41
CA GLU A 77 -2.69 -16.49 24.02
C GLU A 77 -2.80 -15.36 22.98
N ILE A 78 -2.09 -14.25 23.16
CA ILE A 78 -2.08 -13.14 22.20
C ILE A 78 -1.49 -13.58 20.84
N TYR A 79 -0.40 -14.36 20.83
CA TYR A 79 0.17 -14.88 19.59
C TYR A 79 -0.80 -15.80 18.85
N LEU A 80 -1.53 -16.66 19.58
CA LEU A 80 -2.47 -17.61 19.01
C LEU A 80 -3.72 -16.94 18.44
N LEU A 81 -4.10 -15.76 18.95
CA LEU A 81 -5.18 -14.94 18.37
C LEU A 81 -4.75 -14.23 17.08
N SER A 82 -3.47 -13.90 16.92
CA SER A 82 -2.99 -13.09 15.80
C SER A 82 -3.36 -13.62 14.40
N PRO A 83 -3.35 -14.94 14.09
CA PRO A 83 -3.76 -15.42 12.79
C PRO A 83 -5.23 -15.14 12.48
N HIS A 84 -6.10 -15.17 13.49
CA HIS A 84 -7.52 -14.85 13.33
C HIS A 84 -7.72 -13.37 13.08
N ALA A 85 -7.07 -12.50 13.88
CA ALA A 85 -7.11 -11.06 13.69
C ALA A 85 -6.70 -10.66 12.25
N TYR A 86 -5.59 -11.22 11.75
CA TYR A 86 -5.12 -10.94 10.39
C TYR A 86 -6.00 -11.58 9.31
N LYS A 87 -6.34 -12.86 9.46
CA LYS A 87 -7.16 -13.59 8.48
C LYS A 87 -8.49 -12.89 8.27
N TYR A 88 -9.18 -12.54 9.34
CA TYR A 88 -10.53 -12.02 9.27
C TYR A 88 -10.55 -10.49 9.18
N GLY A 89 -9.57 -9.78 9.75
CA GLY A 89 -9.55 -8.32 9.82
C GLY A 89 -8.91 -7.63 8.61
N LEU A 90 -7.99 -8.31 7.91
CA LEU A 90 -7.30 -7.73 6.75
C LEU A 90 -7.78 -8.28 5.40
N HIS A 91 -8.23 -9.54 5.35
CA HIS A 91 -8.66 -10.14 4.08
C HIS A 91 -10.10 -9.80 3.75
N ILE A 92 -10.34 -9.53 2.47
CA ILE A 92 -11.68 -9.49 1.90
C ILE A 92 -11.91 -10.86 1.25
N GLU A 93 -12.58 -11.77 1.97
CA GLU A 93 -12.65 -13.21 1.70
C GLU A 93 -12.93 -13.53 0.20
N PRO A 94 -14.01 -13.01 -0.44
CA PRO A 94 -14.31 -13.37 -1.84
C PRO A 94 -13.30 -12.86 -2.87
N VAL A 95 -12.45 -11.90 -2.49
CA VAL A 95 -11.41 -11.32 -3.35
C VAL A 95 -10.05 -11.94 -3.08
N SER A 96 -9.82 -12.40 -1.85
CA SER A 96 -8.52 -12.88 -1.37
C SER A 96 -8.14 -14.25 -1.92
N TYR A 97 -9.13 -15.08 -2.31
CA TYR A 97 -8.88 -16.40 -2.89
C TYR A 97 -8.57 -16.34 -4.39
N GLY A 98 -7.58 -17.12 -4.81
CA GLY A 98 -7.24 -17.34 -6.21
C GLY A 98 -6.42 -16.23 -6.87
N GLN A 99 -5.98 -15.23 -6.11
CA GLN A 99 -5.05 -14.20 -6.57
C GLN A 99 -3.67 -14.39 -5.96
N PHE A 100 -2.64 -14.05 -6.72
CA PHE A 100 -1.25 -14.09 -6.24
C PHE A 100 -1.01 -13.12 -5.07
N ASN A 101 -1.64 -11.94 -5.13
CA ASN A 101 -1.69 -11.01 -4.01
C ASN A 101 -3.10 -11.01 -3.39
N SER A 102 -3.23 -11.57 -2.18
CA SER A 102 -4.50 -11.60 -1.43
C SER A 102 -4.89 -10.25 -0.81
N PHE A 103 -3.98 -9.26 -0.78
CA PHE A 103 -4.24 -7.91 -0.29
C PHE A 103 -4.05 -6.89 -1.41
N GLN A 104 -4.96 -6.85 -2.38
CA GLN A 104 -4.79 -5.88 -3.47
C GLN A 104 -4.89 -4.42 -2.98
N HIS A 105 -5.64 -4.17 -1.91
CA HIS A 105 -5.88 -2.85 -1.31
C HIS A 105 -4.87 -2.46 -0.21
N MET A 106 -3.91 -3.34 0.11
CA MET A 106 -2.87 -3.09 1.12
C MET A 106 -1.56 -3.78 0.73
N ARG A 107 -0.43 -3.09 0.86
CA ARG A 107 0.89 -3.70 0.68
C ARG A 107 1.88 -3.03 1.63
N VAL A 108 2.69 -3.83 2.33
CA VAL A 108 3.85 -3.44 3.16
C VAL A 108 3.88 -1.94 3.52
N GLY A 109 3.18 -1.55 4.58
CA GLY A 109 3.19 -0.16 5.04
C GLY A 109 2.38 0.82 4.18
N THR A 110 1.51 0.36 3.29
CA THR A 110 0.77 1.24 2.38
C THR A 110 -0.63 0.71 2.09
N PHE A 111 -1.63 1.61 2.09
CA PHE A 111 -2.90 1.43 1.39
C PHE A 111 -2.76 2.12 0.03
N PRO A 112 -2.41 1.39 -1.04
CA PRO A 112 -2.12 2.01 -2.32
C PRO A 112 -3.37 2.64 -2.94
N GLU A 113 -3.18 3.78 -3.58
CA GLU A 113 -4.11 4.23 -4.60
C GLU A 113 -3.92 3.43 -5.90
N MET A 114 -4.96 3.35 -6.72
CA MET A 114 -4.90 2.67 -8.01
C MET A 114 -5.01 3.72 -9.11
N GLY A 115 -4.32 3.48 -10.23
CA GLY A 115 -4.21 4.42 -11.33
C GLY A 115 -3.32 5.62 -11.01
N ILE A 116 -3.63 6.75 -11.65
CA ILE A 116 -2.87 8.01 -11.52
C ILE A 116 -3.88 9.11 -11.13
N PRO A 117 -4.22 9.29 -9.84
CA PRO A 117 -5.27 10.22 -9.40
C PRO A 117 -5.13 11.67 -9.86
N ALA A 118 -3.91 12.13 -10.11
CA ALA A 118 -3.63 13.43 -10.71
C ALA A 118 -4.11 13.56 -12.17
N ILE A 119 -4.41 12.45 -12.84
CA ILE A 119 -4.86 12.37 -14.24
C ILE A 119 -6.28 11.80 -14.34
N ASP A 120 -6.51 10.65 -13.72
CA ASP A 120 -7.77 9.89 -13.80
C ASP A 120 -8.79 10.32 -12.74
N GLN A 121 -8.42 11.29 -11.90
CA GLN A 121 -9.25 11.80 -10.81
C GLN A 121 -9.74 10.69 -9.86
N GLY A 122 -8.99 9.60 -9.69
CA GLY A 122 -9.33 8.46 -8.85
C GLY A 122 -10.31 7.47 -9.49
N ARG A 123 -10.56 7.57 -10.80
CA ARG A 123 -11.45 6.68 -11.54
C ARG A 123 -11.02 5.22 -11.40
N GLU A 124 -9.76 4.90 -11.64
CA GLU A 124 -9.25 3.53 -11.58
C GLU A 124 -9.35 2.95 -10.17
N HIS A 125 -9.14 3.79 -9.14
CA HIS A 125 -9.35 3.42 -7.75
C HIS A 125 -10.79 3.04 -7.44
N LEU A 126 -11.77 3.80 -7.94
CA LEU A 126 -13.17 3.43 -7.80
C LEU A 126 -13.55 2.22 -8.67
N GLU A 127 -12.96 2.06 -9.85
CA GLU A 127 -13.16 0.84 -10.65
C GLU A 127 -12.62 -0.41 -9.92
N PHE A 128 -11.48 -0.30 -9.24
CA PHE A 128 -10.95 -1.33 -8.36
C PHE A 128 -11.95 -1.68 -7.25
N TRP A 129 -12.42 -0.69 -6.48
CA TRP A 129 -13.38 -0.95 -5.41
C TRP A 129 -14.73 -1.44 -5.91
N LYS A 130 -15.19 -0.99 -7.08
CA LYS A 130 -16.40 -1.51 -7.71
C LYS A 130 -16.27 -2.99 -8.03
N ARG A 131 -15.11 -3.45 -8.51
CA ARG A 131 -14.86 -4.89 -8.74
C ARG A 131 -14.90 -5.67 -7.42
N VAL A 132 -14.30 -5.14 -6.35
CA VAL A 132 -14.35 -5.75 -5.01
C VAL A 132 -15.80 -5.83 -4.51
N TYR A 133 -16.53 -4.71 -4.55
CA TYR A 133 -17.94 -4.61 -4.18
C TYR A 133 -18.80 -5.63 -4.92
N LEU A 134 -18.71 -5.69 -6.25
CA LEU A 134 -19.51 -6.61 -7.06
C LEU A 134 -19.21 -8.09 -6.76
N ARG A 135 -17.95 -8.43 -6.44
CA ARG A 135 -17.58 -9.79 -6.01
C ARG A 135 -18.12 -10.12 -4.63
N CYS A 136 -18.15 -9.15 -3.72
CA CYS A 136 -18.64 -9.34 -2.35
C CYS A 136 -20.17 -9.26 -2.27
N ARG A 137 -20.87 -8.64 -3.22
CA ARG A 137 -22.32 -8.40 -3.17
C ARG A 137 -23.18 -9.64 -2.79
N PRO A 138 -22.91 -10.86 -3.29
CA PRO A 138 -23.68 -12.04 -2.88
C PRO A 138 -23.39 -12.52 -1.44
N TRP A 139 -22.26 -12.10 -0.87
CA TRP A 139 -21.71 -12.53 0.42
C TRP A 139 -21.42 -11.31 1.32
N MET A 140 -22.15 -10.22 1.11
CA MET A 140 -21.79 -8.90 1.64
C MET A 140 -21.83 -8.92 3.16
N GLN A 141 -22.89 -9.54 3.70
CA GLN A 141 -23.10 -9.66 5.13
C GLN A 141 -21.99 -10.50 5.77
N GLU A 142 -21.69 -11.66 5.19
CA GLU A 142 -20.64 -12.57 5.66
C GLU A 142 -19.26 -11.91 5.61
N THR A 143 -18.96 -11.20 4.51
CA THR A 143 -17.70 -10.44 4.35
C THR A 143 -17.53 -9.40 5.45
N LEU A 144 -18.59 -8.66 5.77
CA LEU A 144 -18.54 -7.64 6.83
C LEU A 144 -18.51 -8.26 8.23
N GLN A 145 -19.16 -9.40 8.45
CA GLN A 145 -19.09 -10.16 9.70
C GLN A 145 -17.69 -10.71 9.97
N ASP A 146 -17.01 -11.21 8.95
CA ASP A 146 -15.62 -11.62 9.04
C ASP A 146 -14.71 -10.44 9.42
N LEU A 147 -14.86 -9.30 8.74
CA LEU A 147 -14.09 -8.09 9.07
C LEU A 147 -14.36 -7.59 10.51
N ASP A 148 -15.58 -7.71 11.00
CA ASP A 148 -15.93 -7.37 12.39
C ASP A 148 -15.30 -8.36 13.37
N HIS A 149 -15.38 -9.66 13.08
CA HIS A 149 -14.73 -10.69 13.90
C HIS A 149 -13.22 -10.45 14.01
N GLY A 150 -12.55 -10.13 12.90
CA GLY A 150 -11.12 -9.80 12.92
C GLY A 150 -10.78 -8.58 13.79
N LEU A 151 -11.65 -7.56 13.78
CA LEU A 151 -11.51 -6.39 14.65
C LEU A 151 -11.72 -6.75 16.13
N GLU A 152 -12.76 -7.52 16.45
CA GLU A 152 -13.04 -8.01 17.81
C GLU A 152 -11.86 -8.83 18.36
N VAL A 153 -11.27 -9.70 17.55
CA VAL A 153 -10.07 -10.46 17.97
C VAL A 153 -8.89 -9.53 18.24
N ALA A 154 -8.68 -8.50 17.42
CA ALA A 154 -7.62 -7.52 17.64
C ALA A 154 -7.84 -6.70 18.94
N GLU A 155 -9.10 -6.37 19.25
CA GLU A 155 -9.49 -5.77 20.53
C GLU A 155 -9.21 -6.71 21.71
N GLU A 156 -9.53 -8.01 21.58
CA GLU A 156 -9.24 -9.03 22.59
C GLU A 156 -7.73 -9.14 22.86
N MET A 157 -6.89 -9.13 21.81
CA MET A 157 -5.43 -9.13 21.94
C MET A 157 -4.93 -7.95 22.78
N VAL A 158 -5.47 -6.74 22.54
CA VAL A 158 -5.14 -5.54 23.33
C VAL A 158 -5.63 -5.71 24.77
N GLY A 159 -6.84 -6.24 24.97
CA GLY A 159 -7.42 -6.51 26.29
C GLY A 159 -6.57 -7.46 27.13
N LYS A 160 -6.22 -8.63 26.58
CA LYS A 160 -5.33 -9.61 27.21
C LYS A 160 -3.98 -9.00 27.59
N PHE A 161 -3.41 -8.16 26.72
CA PHE A 161 -2.18 -7.46 27.06
C PHE A 161 -2.35 -6.52 28.27
N GLN A 162 -3.49 -5.81 28.39
CA GLN A 162 -3.74 -4.95 29.54
C GLN A 162 -3.78 -5.70 30.87
N GLU A 163 -4.22 -6.97 30.87
CA GLU A 163 -4.28 -7.81 32.07
C GLU A 163 -2.89 -8.26 32.53
N ILE A 164 -1.94 -8.39 31.60
CA ILE A 164 -0.61 -8.93 31.89
C ILE A 164 0.48 -7.86 31.95
N LYS A 165 0.26 -6.65 31.41
CA LYS A 165 1.27 -5.58 31.31
C LYS A 165 1.95 -5.23 32.64
N GLY A 166 1.24 -5.35 33.76
CA GLY A 166 1.74 -5.00 35.09
C GLY A 166 2.78 -5.98 35.64
N ARG A 167 2.96 -7.14 34.98
CA ARG A 167 3.91 -8.18 35.34
C ARG A 167 5.22 -8.09 34.54
N PHE A 168 5.34 -7.15 33.61
CA PHE A 168 6.60 -6.91 32.91
C PHE A 168 7.60 -6.22 33.85
N GLU A 169 8.78 -6.83 34.00
CA GLU A 169 9.91 -6.20 34.67
C GLU A 169 10.51 -5.07 33.82
N ASP A 170 10.58 -5.29 32.50
CA ASP A 170 11.02 -4.30 31.51
C ASP A 170 9.84 -3.44 31.04
N SER A 171 9.76 -2.22 31.57
CA SER A 171 8.72 -1.26 31.21
C SER A 171 8.81 -0.74 29.77
N GLU A 172 10.01 -0.68 29.19
CA GLU A 172 10.18 -0.22 27.81
C GLU A 172 9.65 -1.27 26.83
N LEU A 173 9.97 -2.54 27.07
CA LEU A 173 9.42 -3.66 26.31
C LEU A 173 7.89 -3.70 26.39
N ALA A 174 7.32 -3.50 27.59
CA ALA A 174 5.86 -3.44 27.75
C ALA A 174 5.22 -2.31 26.94
N VAL A 175 5.86 -1.13 26.90
CA VAL A 175 5.39 -0.01 26.07
C VAL A 175 5.49 -0.35 24.58
N GLU A 176 6.59 -0.98 24.14
CA GLU A 176 6.76 -1.39 22.77
C GLU A 176 5.68 -2.38 22.32
N ILE A 177 5.43 -3.44 23.10
CA ILE A 177 4.38 -4.43 22.82
C ILE A 177 3.02 -3.76 22.76
N LYS A 178 2.70 -2.88 23.72
CA LYS A 178 1.45 -2.11 23.72
C LYS A 178 1.27 -1.34 22.41
N ASN A 179 2.32 -0.63 21.97
CA ASN A 179 2.28 0.17 20.75
C ASN A 179 2.06 -0.72 19.52
N ARG A 180 2.75 -1.86 19.42
CA ARG A 180 2.55 -2.81 18.30
C ARG A 180 1.15 -3.42 18.26
N LEU A 181 0.59 -3.80 19.42
CA LEU A 181 -0.77 -4.33 19.49
C LEU A 181 -1.81 -3.26 19.14
N THR A 182 -1.60 -2.04 19.62
CA THR A 182 -2.47 -0.90 19.30
C THR A 182 -2.39 -0.57 17.80
N MET A 183 -1.20 -0.61 17.21
CA MET A 183 -1.00 -0.42 15.77
C MET A 183 -1.72 -1.51 14.95
N THR A 184 -1.64 -2.77 15.40
CA THR A 184 -2.33 -3.91 14.76
C THR A 184 -3.85 -3.71 14.77
N HIS A 185 -4.39 -3.35 15.94
CA HIS A 185 -5.81 -3.03 16.09
C HIS A 185 -6.23 -1.87 15.18
N LEU A 186 -5.48 -0.76 15.16
CA LEU A 186 -5.81 0.40 14.34
C LEU A 186 -5.69 0.13 12.83
N LEU A 187 -4.74 -0.72 12.41
CA LEU A 187 -4.62 -1.17 11.02
C LEU A 187 -5.86 -1.95 10.60
N ILE A 188 -6.27 -2.94 11.40
CA ILE A 188 -7.48 -3.75 11.14
C ILE A 188 -8.74 -2.88 11.16
N GLN A 189 -8.83 -1.96 12.13
CA GLN A 189 -9.96 -1.02 12.21
C GLN A 189 -10.03 -0.14 10.97
N THR A 190 -8.90 0.44 10.54
CA THR A 190 -8.82 1.27 9.33
C THR A 190 -9.25 0.49 8.11
N ASN A 191 -8.76 -0.75 7.95
CA ASN A 191 -9.18 -1.60 6.84
C ASN A 191 -10.68 -1.92 6.85
N ASN A 192 -11.23 -2.31 8.01
CA ASN A 192 -12.67 -2.58 8.16
C ASN A 192 -13.51 -1.35 7.76
N ARG A 193 -13.13 -0.16 8.25
CA ARG A 193 -13.85 1.09 7.89
C ARG A 193 -13.65 1.48 6.42
N TYR A 194 -12.49 1.19 5.85
CA TYR A 194 -12.18 1.46 4.46
C TYR A 194 -13.07 0.66 3.51
N VAL A 195 -13.23 -0.64 3.77
CA VAL A 195 -14.14 -1.52 3.01
C VAL A 195 -15.60 -1.07 3.16
N ARG A 196 -16.02 -0.71 4.38
CA ARG A 196 -17.40 -0.26 4.64
C ARG A 196 -17.76 1.04 3.94
N ASP A 197 -16.86 2.02 3.96
CA ASP A 197 -17.05 3.28 3.25
C ASP A 197 -17.18 3.04 1.74
N ALA A 198 -16.31 2.19 1.18
CA ALA A 198 -16.38 1.83 -0.23
C ALA A 198 -17.72 1.16 -0.59
N PHE A 199 -18.18 0.21 0.23
CA PHE A 199 -19.45 -0.48 -0.03
C PHE A 199 -20.65 0.46 0.11
N ALA A 200 -20.67 1.31 1.13
CA ALA A 200 -21.72 2.30 1.31
C ALA A 200 -21.73 3.34 0.17
N LEU A 201 -20.55 3.70 -0.36
CA LEU A 201 -20.43 4.56 -1.53
C LEU A 201 -21.09 3.92 -2.74
N PHE A 202 -20.81 2.65 -3.04
CA PHE A 202 -21.43 1.97 -4.18
C PHE A 202 -22.92 1.72 -4.00
N ASP A 203 -23.38 1.38 -2.80
CA ASP A 203 -24.82 1.29 -2.51
C ASP A 203 -25.53 2.62 -2.80
N TYR A 204 -24.92 3.75 -2.39
CA TYR A 204 -25.45 5.09 -2.67
C TYR A 204 -25.38 5.45 -4.17
N LEU A 205 -24.28 5.08 -4.84
CA LEU A 205 -24.10 5.30 -6.28
C LEU A 205 -25.04 4.44 -7.14
N GLU A 206 -25.49 3.28 -6.69
CA GLU A 206 -26.43 2.43 -7.42
C GLU A 206 -27.88 2.80 -7.15
N GLU A 207 -28.25 2.95 -5.87
CA GLU A 207 -29.62 3.23 -5.43
C GLU A 207 -29.65 4.45 -4.50
N PRO A 208 -29.67 5.68 -5.08
CA PRO A 208 -29.66 6.90 -4.28
C PRO A 208 -30.97 7.04 -3.49
N SER A 209 -30.85 7.03 -2.18
CA SER A 209 -31.95 7.24 -1.24
C SER A 209 -31.48 7.99 0.00
N VAL A 210 -32.41 8.44 0.83
CA VAL A 210 -32.07 9.03 2.13
C VAL A 210 -31.35 8.03 3.03
N GLU A 211 -31.74 6.75 2.94
CA GLU A 211 -31.15 5.67 3.73
C GLU A 211 -29.72 5.36 3.29
N SER A 212 -29.48 5.16 1.98
CA SER A 212 -28.14 4.88 1.45
C SER A 212 -27.20 6.08 1.62
N LYS A 213 -27.70 7.32 1.51
CA LYS A 213 -26.93 8.53 1.87
C LYS A 213 -26.54 8.52 3.35
N SER A 214 -27.49 8.28 4.25
CA SER A 214 -27.23 8.25 5.70
C SER A 214 -26.29 7.11 6.09
N HIS A 215 -26.28 6.01 5.33
CA HIS A 215 -25.32 4.93 5.51
C HIS A 215 -23.91 5.37 5.13
N LEU A 216 -23.75 5.98 3.95
CA LEU A 216 -22.46 6.54 3.50
C LEU A 216 -21.94 7.61 4.47
N GLU A 217 -22.78 8.54 4.92
CA GLU A 217 -22.37 9.57 5.89
C GLU A 217 -21.77 8.95 7.16
N ARG A 218 -22.41 7.90 7.70
CA ARG A 218 -21.90 7.20 8.89
C ARG A 218 -20.62 6.45 8.62
N ALA A 219 -20.53 5.70 7.53
CA ALA A 219 -19.34 4.95 7.17
C ALA A 219 -18.14 5.88 6.92
N HIS A 220 -18.39 7.00 6.24
CA HIS A 220 -17.41 8.03 5.94
C HIS A 220 -16.84 8.67 7.21
N GLN A 221 -17.69 9.08 8.15
CA GLN A 221 -17.23 9.62 9.43
C GLN A 221 -16.46 8.60 10.26
N GLN A 222 -16.84 7.32 10.23
CA GLN A 222 -16.09 6.26 10.90
C GLN A 222 -14.71 6.03 10.29
N LEU A 223 -14.59 6.13 8.96
CA LEU A 223 -13.29 6.02 8.27
C LEU A 223 -12.38 7.21 8.59
N ILE A 224 -12.91 8.44 8.63
CA ILE A 224 -12.15 9.63 9.06
C ILE A 224 -11.56 9.40 10.44
N ALA A 225 -12.39 8.98 11.41
CA ALA A 225 -11.95 8.76 12.78
C ALA A 225 -10.89 7.64 12.88
N ALA A 226 -11.08 6.52 12.15
CA ALA A 226 -10.12 5.42 12.13
C ALA A 226 -8.78 5.85 11.50
N ARG A 227 -8.84 6.58 10.39
CA ARG A 227 -7.66 7.14 9.68
C ARG A 227 -6.86 8.08 10.57
N GLU A 228 -7.52 9.00 11.28
CA GLU A 228 -6.87 9.93 12.21
C GLU A 228 -6.23 9.21 13.40
N ALA A 229 -6.95 8.26 14.01
CA ALA A 229 -6.42 7.46 15.11
C ALA A 229 -5.20 6.64 14.67
N PHE A 230 -5.23 6.07 13.47
CA PHE A 230 -4.11 5.30 12.93
C PHE A 230 -2.89 6.19 12.63
N ALA A 231 -3.09 7.32 11.94
CA ALA A 231 -2.02 8.25 11.58
C ALA A 231 -1.31 8.91 12.77
N THR A 232 -1.98 9.00 13.92
CA THR A 232 -1.42 9.59 15.15
C THR A 232 -0.80 8.55 16.10
N SER A 233 -0.86 7.26 15.74
CA SER A 233 -0.35 6.18 16.58
C SER A 233 1.19 6.14 16.60
N PRO A 234 1.83 5.89 17.76
CA PRO A 234 3.29 5.77 17.84
C PRO A 234 3.85 4.67 16.93
N GLY A 235 4.87 4.99 16.14
CA GLY A 235 5.48 4.05 15.18
C GLY A 235 4.68 3.92 13.88
N PHE A 236 3.71 4.79 13.63
CA PHE A 236 3.02 4.87 12.35
C PHE A 236 4.02 5.19 11.24
N GLY A 237 4.08 4.30 10.27
CA GLY A 237 4.85 4.47 9.03
C GLY A 237 4.04 4.13 7.80
N TYR A 238 2.70 4.06 7.93
CA TYR A 238 1.84 3.67 6.83
C TYR A 238 1.54 4.85 5.90
N GLN A 239 1.56 4.62 4.60
CA GLN A 239 1.01 5.56 3.62
C GLN A 239 -0.46 5.22 3.37
N LEU A 240 -1.36 6.21 3.49
CA LEU A 240 -2.82 5.99 3.43
C LEU A 240 -3.45 6.50 2.13
N PHE A 241 -2.70 6.48 1.02
CA PHE A 241 -3.12 7.06 -0.27
C PHE A 241 -4.52 6.63 -0.72
N GLY A 242 -4.78 5.33 -0.76
CA GLY A 242 -6.08 4.78 -1.16
C GLY A 242 -7.21 5.13 -0.19
N VAL A 243 -6.93 5.23 1.11
CA VAL A 243 -7.91 5.64 2.13
C VAL A 243 -8.26 7.11 1.95
N ASP A 244 -7.24 7.97 1.82
CA ASP A 244 -7.40 9.41 1.64
C ASP A 244 -8.14 9.74 0.33
N LEU A 245 -7.84 9.01 -0.75
CA LEU A 245 -8.54 9.12 -2.02
C LEU A 245 -10.02 8.71 -1.90
N LEU A 246 -10.32 7.57 -1.26
CA LEU A 246 -11.72 7.16 -1.07
C LEU A 246 -12.50 8.15 -0.20
N LEU A 247 -11.90 8.63 0.89
CA LEU A 247 -12.52 9.68 1.73
C LEU A 247 -12.90 10.89 0.87
N LYS A 248 -11.99 11.37 0.02
CA LYS A 248 -12.30 12.45 -0.92
C LYS A 248 -13.49 12.12 -1.82
N LYS A 249 -13.56 10.90 -2.37
CA LYS A 249 -14.65 10.46 -3.27
C LYS A 249 -15.99 10.29 -2.57
N SER A 250 -15.98 9.77 -1.35
CA SER A 250 -17.18 9.68 -0.52
C SER A 250 -17.72 11.06 -0.16
N ALA A 251 -16.85 12.02 0.16
CA ALA A 251 -17.25 13.41 0.40
C ALA A 251 -17.86 14.06 -0.85
N GLU A 252 -17.20 13.94 -2.02
CA GLU A 252 -17.72 14.44 -3.31
C GLU A 252 -19.12 13.85 -3.64
N ALA A 253 -19.32 12.55 -3.38
CA ALA A 253 -20.60 11.88 -3.60
C ALA A 253 -21.70 12.38 -2.65
N LEU A 254 -21.36 12.62 -1.38
CA LEU A 254 -22.29 13.15 -0.37
C LEU A 254 -22.75 14.59 -0.68
N GLU A 255 -21.88 15.38 -1.30
CA GLU A 255 -22.20 16.71 -1.82
C GLU A 255 -23.07 16.64 -3.08
N SER A 256 -22.63 15.88 -4.09
CA SER A 256 -23.36 15.73 -5.35
C SER A 256 -23.04 14.40 -6.04
N ILE A 257 -24.01 13.50 -5.97
CA ILE A 257 -23.95 12.20 -6.65
C ILE A 257 -23.87 12.35 -8.18
N ASP A 258 -24.60 13.30 -8.76
CA ASP A 258 -24.62 13.51 -10.21
C ASP A 258 -23.30 14.07 -10.71
N SER A 259 -22.69 15.00 -9.96
CA SER A 259 -21.34 15.51 -10.24
C SER A 259 -20.31 14.37 -10.20
N THR A 260 -20.35 13.55 -9.15
CA THR A 260 -19.43 12.42 -8.97
C THR A 260 -19.57 11.41 -10.11
N ARG A 261 -20.81 11.06 -10.50
CA ARG A 261 -21.07 10.17 -11.64
C ARG A 261 -20.57 10.76 -12.96
N SER A 262 -20.75 12.06 -13.18
CA SER A 262 -20.23 12.74 -14.38
C SER A 262 -18.71 12.69 -14.40
N LEU A 263 -18.08 13.07 -13.29
CA LEU A 263 -16.63 13.10 -13.15
C LEU A 263 -16.01 11.72 -13.43
N LEU A 264 -16.59 10.64 -12.89
CA LEU A 264 -16.09 9.29 -13.14
C LEU A 264 -16.30 8.80 -14.58
N ARG A 265 -17.37 9.25 -15.23
CA ARG A 265 -17.62 8.92 -16.64
C ARG A 265 -16.68 9.68 -17.57
N ASP A 266 -16.39 10.93 -17.24
CA ASP A 266 -15.65 11.86 -18.09
C ASP A 266 -14.13 11.84 -17.81
N ALA A 267 -13.70 11.30 -16.66
CA ALA A 267 -12.29 11.05 -16.34
C ALA A 267 -11.66 10.05 -17.32
N PRO A 268 -10.38 10.21 -17.69
CA PRO A 268 -9.74 9.35 -18.67
C PRO A 268 -9.59 7.91 -18.15
N THR A 269 -9.78 6.96 -19.05
CA THR A 269 -9.44 5.55 -18.84
C THR A 269 -7.93 5.34 -18.86
N ARG A 270 -7.47 4.21 -18.31
CA ARG A 270 -6.06 3.78 -18.39
C ARG A 270 -5.51 3.83 -19.83
N GLN A 271 -6.26 3.34 -20.80
CA GLN A 271 -5.86 3.36 -22.21
C GLN A 271 -5.73 4.79 -22.75
N GLU A 272 -6.68 5.67 -22.43
CA GLU A 272 -6.61 7.08 -22.85
C GLU A 272 -5.43 7.81 -22.20
N ILE A 273 -5.07 7.46 -20.97
CA ILE A 273 -3.87 7.97 -20.28
C ILE A 273 -2.61 7.49 -20.99
N GLU A 274 -2.50 6.19 -21.26
CA GLU A 274 -1.37 5.60 -21.99
C GLU A 274 -1.17 6.27 -23.36
N GLU A 275 -2.25 6.46 -24.12
CA GLU A 275 -2.22 7.14 -25.43
C GLU A 275 -1.79 8.61 -25.28
N THR A 276 -2.31 9.31 -24.28
CA THR A 276 -1.98 10.72 -24.00
C THR A 276 -0.52 10.88 -23.60
N VAL A 277 -0.03 10.03 -22.70
CA VAL A 277 1.37 10.02 -22.25
C VAL A 277 2.31 9.66 -23.41
N ALA A 278 1.96 8.67 -24.23
CA ALA A 278 2.76 8.30 -25.40
C ALA A 278 2.88 9.45 -26.41
N ASN A 279 1.78 10.18 -26.65
CA ASN A 279 1.79 11.36 -27.51
C ASN A 279 2.68 12.48 -26.94
N GLN A 280 2.58 12.73 -25.62
CA GLN A 280 3.41 13.72 -24.94
C GLN A 280 4.91 13.36 -25.01
N GLN A 281 5.24 12.07 -24.82
CA GLN A 281 6.62 11.57 -24.92
C GLN A 281 7.18 11.63 -26.33
N ALA A 282 6.35 11.44 -27.35
CA ALA A 282 6.73 11.71 -28.73
C ALA A 282 7.08 13.19 -28.92
N ARG A 283 6.26 14.11 -28.36
CA ARG A 283 6.54 15.55 -28.43
C ARG A 283 7.79 15.94 -27.66
N TYR A 284 8.07 15.35 -26.49
CA TYR A 284 9.33 15.57 -25.75
C TYR A 284 10.57 15.30 -26.61
N ARG A 285 10.57 14.21 -27.39
CA ARG A 285 11.66 13.90 -28.32
C ARG A 285 11.80 14.97 -29.39
N SER A 286 10.71 15.36 -30.04
CA SER A 286 10.73 16.43 -31.04
C SER A 286 11.21 17.78 -30.47
N VAL A 287 10.79 18.15 -29.25
CA VAL A 287 11.22 19.39 -28.61
C VAL A 287 12.72 19.38 -28.31
N LEU A 288 13.28 18.25 -27.85
CA LEU A 288 14.72 18.15 -27.63
C LEU A 288 15.53 18.13 -28.93
N GLU A 289 14.95 17.64 -30.04
CA GLU A 289 15.55 17.75 -31.37
C GLU A 289 15.50 19.19 -31.92
N GLU A 290 14.35 19.87 -31.76
CA GLU A 290 14.09 21.25 -32.23
C GLU A 290 14.86 22.31 -31.41
N HIS A 291 14.99 22.11 -30.09
CA HIS A 291 15.53 23.06 -29.14
C HIS A 291 16.77 22.55 -28.38
N GLY A 292 17.48 21.56 -28.94
CA GLY A 292 18.63 20.94 -28.29
C GLY A 292 19.74 21.92 -27.88
N ASP A 293 19.94 22.99 -28.65
CA ASP A 293 20.93 24.04 -28.36
C ASP A 293 20.52 24.95 -27.17
N GLU A 294 19.22 25.03 -26.88
CA GLU A 294 18.65 25.79 -25.75
C GLU A 294 18.42 24.91 -24.51
N ALA A 295 18.32 23.59 -24.71
CA ALA A 295 18.02 22.64 -23.66
C ALA A 295 19.19 22.46 -22.69
N VAL A 296 18.92 22.67 -21.41
CA VAL A 296 19.92 22.53 -20.35
C VAL A 296 19.74 21.19 -19.66
N LEU A 297 20.70 20.28 -19.85
CA LEU A 297 20.81 19.08 -19.02
C LEU A 297 21.04 19.52 -17.57
N PHE A 298 20.12 19.15 -16.69
CA PHE A 298 20.19 19.51 -15.28
C PHE A 298 20.18 18.29 -14.35
N GLY A 299 19.62 17.15 -14.79
CA GLY A 299 19.54 15.95 -13.97
C GLY A 299 19.79 14.64 -14.71
N ARG A 300 20.22 13.61 -13.97
CA ARG A 300 20.31 12.22 -14.41
C ARG A 300 19.71 11.29 -13.38
N PHE A 301 18.92 10.34 -13.86
CA PHE A 301 18.23 9.37 -13.01
C PHE A 301 18.41 7.95 -13.56
N GLU A 302 18.80 7.03 -12.69
CA GLU A 302 18.85 5.60 -12.95
C GLU A 302 18.38 4.85 -11.70
N ALA A 303 17.29 4.09 -11.83
CA ALA A 303 16.76 3.27 -10.75
C ALA A 303 16.10 2.00 -11.29
N GLN A 304 16.02 0.98 -10.44
CA GLN A 304 15.04 -0.09 -10.63
C GLN A 304 13.74 0.33 -9.94
N ILE A 305 12.68 0.45 -10.73
CA ILE A 305 11.33 0.77 -10.27
C ILE A 305 10.55 -0.53 -10.22
N ASP A 306 9.81 -0.78 -9.15
CA ASP A 306 8.78 -1.81 -9.06
C ASP A 306 7.51 -1.08 -8.64
N GLY A 307 6.53 -0.94 -9.55
CA GLY A 307 5.31 -0.17 -9.31
C GLY A 307 5.39 1.30 -9.69
N ASN A 308 5.06 2.21 -8.76
CA ASN A 308 4.76 3.60 -9.08
C ASN A 308 5.49 4.55 -8.14
N ASP A 309 6.24 5.49 -8.70
CA ASP A 309 7.07 6.46 -7.96
C ASP A 309 6.99 7.85 -8.61
N ILE A 310 7.15 8.90 -7.79
CA ILE A 310 7.30 10.28 -8.26
C ILE A 310 8.64 10.82 -7.80
N LEU A 311 9.47 11.27 -8.74
CA LEU A 311 10.63 12.12 -8.43
C LEU A 311 10.21 13.58 -8.40
N ILE A 312 10.36 14.19 -7.24
CA ILE A 312 10.10 15.60 -6.98
C ILE A 312 11.43 16.35 -7.00
N ILE A 313 11.50 17.45 -7.75
CA ILE A 313 12.72 18.24 -7.90
C ILE A 313 12.41 19.72 -7.71
N SER A 314 13.12 20.37 -6.79
CA SER A 314 13.07 21.84 -6.58
C SER A 314 14.48 22.38 -6.37
N GLY A 315 14.96 23.24 -7.25
CA GLY A 315 16.36 23.66 -7.24
C GLY A 315 17.32 22.48 -7.39
N THR A 316 18.12 22.21 -6.36
CA THR A 316 19.00 21.03 -6.28
C THR A 316 18.45 19.91 -5.41
N GLU A 317 17.32 20.15 -4.75
CA GLU A 317 16.71 19.19 -3.83
C GLU A 317 15.89 18.16 -4.62
N THR A 318 16.02 16.91 -4.22
CA THR A 318 15.30 15.79 -4.83
C THR A 318 14.70 14.92 -3.77
N GLU A 319 13.47 14.48 -4.00
CA GLU A 319 12.75 13.54 -3.14
C GLU A 319 12.05 12.50 -4.01
N ILE A 320 12.00 11.25 -3.55
CA ILE A 320 11.21 10.22 -4.19
C ILE A 320 10.01 9.91 -3.31
N HIS A 321 8.81 10.10 -3.86
CA HIS A 321 7.55 9.71 -3.26
C HIS A 321 7.14 8.36 -3.83
N HIS A 322 7.26 7.32 -3.01
CA HIS A 322 6.86 5.97 -3.37
C HIS A 322 5.37 5.76 -3.12
N MET A 323 4.64 5.31 -4.15
CA MET A 323 3.17 5.17 -4.08
C MET A 323 2.72 3.72 -4.03
N ARG A 324 3.39 2.81 -4.75
CA ARG A 324 2.91 1.43 -4.90
C ARG A 324 4.06 0.47 -5.21
N TRP A 325 3.92 -0.75 -4.68
CA TRP A 325 4.84 -1.90 -4.79
C TRP A 325 6.04 -1.85 -3.85
N ASP A 326 7.26 -2.04 -4.35
CA ASP A 326 8.48 -2.04 -3.54
C ASP A 326 9.27 -0.76 -3.82
N HIS A 327 9.96 -0.25 -2.79
CA HIS A 327 10.76 0.97 -2.94
C HIS A 327 11.78 0.84 -4.08
N PRO A 328 12.03 1.94 -4.81
CA PRO A 328 12.95 1.91 -5.93
C PRO A 328 14.40 1.70 -5.48
N SER A 329 15.14 0.89 -6.23
CA SER A 329 16.59 0.73 -6.03
C SER A 329 17.33 1.79 -6.84
N ILE A 330 17.61 2.92 -6.21
CA ILE A 330 18.29 4.06 -6.85
C ILE A 330 19.77 3.72 -7.05
N LYS A 331 20.23 3.81 -8.30
CA LYS A 331 21.65 3.69 -8.65
C LYS A 331 22.28 5.05 -8.92
N THR A 332 21.54 5.96 -9.58
CA THR A 332 21.98 7.32 -9.86
C THR A 332 20.82 8.30 -9.67
N LEU A 333 21.04 9.34 -8.87
CA LEU A 333 20.16 10.50 -8.75
C LEU A 333 21.05 11.73 -8.60
N GLU A 334 21.32 12.40 -9.71
CA GLU A 334 22.28 13.52 -9.77
C GLU A 334 21.60 14.75 -10.36
N VAL A 335 21.58 15.84 -9.59
CA VAL A 335 21.22 17.18 -10.10
C VAL A 335 22.51 17.97 -10.31
N THR A 336 22.91 18.08 -11.57
CA THR A 336 24.16 18.75 -11.99
C THR A 336 24.01 20.26 -12.11
N LYS A 337 22.77 20.74 -12.30
CA LYS A 337 22.42 22.16 -12.31
C LYS A 337 21.08 22.35 -11.57
N PRO A 338 20.92 23.42 -10.78
CA PRO A 338 19.65 23.68 -10.11
C PRO A 338 18.54 23.90 -11.14
N LEU A 339 17.35 23.36 -10.86
CA LEU A 339 16.13 23.79 -11.53
C LEU A 339 15.88 25.28 -11.16
N PRO A 340 15.73 26.18 -12.15
CA PRO A 340 15.67 27.60 -11.88
C PRO A 340 14.36 27.98 -11.17
N ARG A 341 14.40 29.01 -10.32
CA ARG A 341 13.23 29.60 -9.64
C ARG A 341 12.43 30.50 -10.58
N LYS A 342 12.02 29.96 -11.72
CA LYS A 342 11.16 30.59 -12.72
C LYS A 342 10.45 29.49 -13.52
N GLU A 343 9.39 29.86 -14.22
CA GLU A 343 8.68 28.94 -15.11
C GLU A 343 9.61 28.51 -16.26
N VAL A 344 9.79 27.20 -16.37
CA VAL A 344 10.55 26.54 -17.42
C VAL A 344 9.84 25.24 -17.78
N THR A 345 10.12 24.72 -18.96
CA THR A 345 9.60 23.40 -19.34
C THR A 345 10.64 22.34 -19.04
N VAL A 346 10.34 21.45 -18.11
CA VAL A 346 11.10 20.24 -17.86
C VAL A 346 10.71 19.16 -18.87
N ILE A 347 11.72 18.45 -19.39
CA ILE A 347 11.57 17.41 -20.41
C ILE A 347 12.44 16.22 -20.03
N PRO A 348 11.84 15.06 -19.70
CA PRO A 348 12.56 13.82 -19.53
C PRO A 348 12.92 13.26 -20.90
N LYS A 349 14.21 13.01 -21.10
CA LYS A 349 14.74 12.22 -22.20
C LYS A 349 14.89 10.79 -21.71
N ASP A 350 13.94 9.96 -22.10
CA ASP A 350 13.97 8.53 -21.83
C ASP A 350 15.13 7.84 -22.57
N ILE A 351 15.93 7.06 -21.84
CA ILE A 351 17.05 6.27 -22.37
C ILE A 351 16.69 4.79 -22.33
N GLU A 352 16.09 4.33 -21.24
CA GLU A 352 15.63 2.97 -21.04
C GLU A 352 14.48 2.98 -20.04
N SER A 353 13.31 2.50 -20.44
CA SER A 353 12.19 2.24 -19.54
C SER A 353 11.24 1.23 -20.17
N ARG A 354 10.33 0.67 -19.37
CA ARG A 354 9.20 -0.13 -19.87
C ARG A 354 8.10 0.80 -20.43
N PRO A 355 7.14 0.26 -21.19
CA PRO A 355 6.05 1.05 -21.75
C PRO A 355 5.34 1.90 -20.69
N LEU A 356 5.01 3.14 -21.04
CA LEU A 356 4.72 4.27 -20.14
C LEU A 356 6.00 4.81 -19.47
N HIS A 357 6.83 5.42 -20.32
CA HIS A 357 8.16 5.94 -19.97
C HIS A 357 8.05 7.08 -18.92
N PRO A 358 9.16 7.62 -18.38
CA PRO A 358 9.09 8.79 -17.53
C PRO A 358 8.35 9.95 -18.23
N PHE A 359 7.45 10.61 -17.50
CA PHE A 359 6.79 11.81 -17.99
C PHE A 359 6.60 12.84 -16.88
N VAL A 360 6.42 14.12 -17.26
CA VAL A 360 6.27 15.20 -16.29
C VAL A 360 4.82 15.27 -15.84
N LEU A 361 4.52 14.80 -14.63
CA LEU A 361 3.20 14.94 -14.03
C LEU A 361 2.85 16.40 -13.77
N GLU A 362 3.83 17.20 -13.34
CA GLU A 362 3.65 18.62 -13.04
C GLU A 362 4.92 19.43 -13.39
N GLN A 363 4.74 20.52 -14.13
CA GLN A 363 5.82 21.44 -14.51
C GLN A 363 6.08 22.46 -13.39
N PRO A 364 7.29 23.04 -13.31
CA PRO A 364 7.59 24.08 -12.32
C PRO A 364 6.84 25.37 -12.64
N THR A 365 6.00 25.80 -11.69
CA THR A 365 5.18 27.01 -11.77
C THR A 365 5.32 27.82 -10.48
N GLU A 366 4.90 29.08 -10.49
CA GLU A 366 4.86 29.88 -9.24
C GLU A 366 3.97 29.21 -8.18
N ALA A 367 2.85 28.59 -8.59
CA ALA A 367 1.90 27.96 -7.69
C ALA A 367 2.45 26.73 -6.93
N ASN A 368 3.47 26.07 -7.47
CA ASN A 368 4.11 24.91 -6.85
C ASN A 368 5.55 25.17 -6.40
N ASP A 369 5.91 26.44 -6.20
CA ASP A 369 7.25 26.88 -5.80
C ASP A 369 8.37 26.41 -6.76
N PHE A 370 8.07 26.42 -8.06
CA PHE A 370 8.95 26.00 -9.15
C PHE A 370 9.44 24.55 -9.01
N THR A 371 8.53 23.66 -8.61
CA THR A 371 8.80 22.24 -8.42
C THR A 371 8.36 21.42 -9.63
N ALA A 372 9.22 20.53 -10.11
CA ALA A 372 8.85 19.55 -11.13
C ALA A 372 8.55 18.18 -10.49
N ARG A 373 7.51 17.50 -10.99
CA ARG A 373 7.15 16.13 -10.58
C ARG A 373 7.25 15.20 -11.78
N ILE A 374 8.14 14.22 -11.73
CA ILE A 374 8.36 13.23 -12.78
C ILE A 374 7.78 11.90 -12.32
N TYR A 375 6.86 11.36 -13.10
CA TYR A 375 6.20 10.08 -12.81
C TYR A 375 6.96 8.92 -13.42
N PHE A 376 7.07 7.82 -12.66
CA PHE A 376 7.60 6.55 -13.12
C PHE A 376 6.59 5.43 -12.86
N GLU A 377 6.49 4.53 -13.83
CA GLU A 377 5.66 3.35 -13.71
C GLU A 377 6.36 2.11 -14.24
N ASP A 378 6.25 1.01 -13.50
CA ASP A 378 6.59 -0.33 -13.94
C ASP A 378 5.39 -1.26 -13.70
N GLU A 379 4.44 -1.29 -14.63
CA GLU A 379 3.36 -2.29 -14.67
C GLU A 379 3.64 -3.35 -15.76
N PRO A 380 3.35 -4.65 -15.51
CA PRO A 380 2.65 -5.23 -14.36
C PRO A 380 3.55 -5.50 -13.13
N GLY A 381 4.71 -4.84 -13.01
CA GLY A 381 5.70 -5.02 -11.94
C GLY A 381 6.92 -5.82 -12.40
N GLY A 382 7.95 -5.88 -11.55
CA GLY A 382 9.11 -6.75 -11.74
C GLY A 382 10.45 -6.05 -11.98
N HIS A 383 10.72 -4.99 -11.21
CA HIS A 383 12.01 -4.30 -11.11
C HIS A 383 12.58 -3.84 -12.47
N GLY A 384 11.73 -3.21 -13.30
CA GLY A 384 12.15 -2.57 -14.54
C GLY A 384 13.20 -1.49 -14.31
N TRP A 385 14.20 -1.42 -15.19
CA TRP A 385 15.14 -0.30 -15.19
C TRP A 385 14.48 0.93 -15.79
N VAL A 386 14.62 2.06 -15.10
CA VAL A 386 14.33 3.38 -15.62
C VAL A 386 15.63 4.17 -15.65
N ARG A 387 16.03 4.63 -16.84
CA ARG A 387 17.16 5.53 -17.10
C ARG A 387 16.67 6.71 -17.89
N CYS A 388 16.87 7.91 -17.36
CA CYS A 388 16.56 9.13 -18.09
C CYS A 388 17.53 10.28 -17.77
N GLU A 389 17.63 11.19 -18.72
CA GLU A 389 18.23 12.51 -18.56
C GLU A 389 17.11 13.54 -18.42
N LEU A 390 17.27 14.52 -17.54
CA LEU A 390 16.30 15.59 -17.33
C LEU A 390 16.86 16.89 -17.88
N TYR A 391 16.09 17.51 -18.78
CA TYR A 391 16.40 18.79 -19.39
C TYR A 391 15.38 19.83 -18.99
N TYR A 392 15.79 21.10 -18.96
CA TYR A 392 14.84 22.21 -18.99
C TYR A 392 15.10 23.12 -20.19
N VAL A 393 14.03 23.74 -20.68
CA VAL A 393 14.07 24.81 -21.69
C VAL A 393 13.41 26.04 -21.10
N GLU A 394 14.02 27.22 -21.27
CA GLU A 394 13.50 28.49 -20.74
C GLU A 394 12.34 29.05 -21.57
N LYS A 395 11.33 28.23 -21.81
CA LYS A 395 10.09 28.51 -22.53
C LYS A 395 8.93 27.82 -21.81
N SER A 396 7.73 28.33 -21.98
CA SER A 396 6.52 27.69 -21.45
C SER A 396 6.22 26.39 -22.21
N PRO A 397 5.45 25.46 -21.61
CA PRO A 397 5.04 24.24 -22.31
C PRO A 397 4.30 24.55 -23.62
N GLU A 398 3.42 25.56 -23.61
CA GLU A 398 2.61 25.97 -24.77
C GLU A 398 3.48 26.50 -25.92
N GLU A 399 4.53 27.27 -25.60
CA GLU A 399 5.49 27.77 -26.59
C GLU A 399 6.24 26.62 -27.30
N LEU A 400 6.38 25.48 -26.60
CA LEU A 400 7.01 24.27 -27.12
C LEU A 400 6.00 23.30 -27.74
N GLY A 401 4.73 23.69 -27.84
CA GLY A 401 3.65 22.83 -28.34
C GLY A 401 3.39 21.62 -27.45
N LEU A 402 3.78 21.70 -26.18
CA LEU A 402 3.44 20.74 -25.14
C LEU A 402 2.17 21.23 -24.45
N SER A 403 1.29 20.28 -24.11
CA SER A 403 0.22 20.53 -23.15
C SER A 403 0.45 19.64 -21.94
N ILE A 404 -0.10 20.00 -20.79
CA ILE A 404 -0.23 19.08 -19.66
C ILE A 404 -1.71 18.69 -19.63
N PRO A 405 -2.13 17.72 -20.45
CA PRO A 405 -3.55 17.52 -20.77
C PRO A 405 -4.41 17.13 -19.55
N TRP A 406 -3.76 16.75 -18.45
CA TRP A 406 -4.37 16.37 -17.18
C TRP A 406 -4.44 17.47 -16.11
N LEU A 407 -3.79 18.62 -16.31
CA LEU A 407 -4.01 19.80 -15.46
C LEU A 407 -5.14 20.62 -16.09
N ARG A 408 -6.38 20.39 -15.66
CA ARG A 408 -7.58 21.13 -16.09
C ARG A 408 -8.30 21.81 -14.94
#